data_AF-A0A538S2V9-F1
#
_entry.id   AF-A0A538S2V9-F1
#
_cell.length_a   1.000
_cell.length_b   1.000
_cell.length_c   1.000
_cell.angle_alpha   90.00
_cell.angle_beta   90.00
_cell.angle_gamma   90.00
#
_symmetry.space_group_name_H-M   'P 1'
#
loop_
_entity.id
_entity.type
_entity.pdbx_description
1 polymer ?
#
loop_
_entity_poly.entity_id
_entity_poly.type
_entity_poly.pdbx_seq_one_letter_code
_entity_poly.pdbx_strand_id
1 'polypeptide(L)'
;MSTENSYKYLERRPCSLYRQLFIKGTRIRAEILYSLTIPSEEDGEVYTPEEVAASYGLPLEVVQEAIAYCESNPPEILADHAREERIAEATGMNHPDYKYNPKKYYKILTPEERARLLNDETLPG
;
A
#
# COMPACT_ATOMS: atom_id res chain seq x y z
N MET A 1 -1.97 5.91 21.18
CA MET A 1 -2.56 7.25 21.01
C MET A 1 -3.28 7.26 19.68
N SER A 2 -4.62 7.23 19.71
CA SER A 2 -5.45 7.10 18.51
C SER A 2 -5.52 8.44 17.78
N THR A 3 -4.85 8.54 16.64
CA THR A 3 -5.01 9.64 15.69
C THR A 3 -6.39 9.52 15.03
N GLU A 4 -7.44 9.95 15.73
CA GLU A 4 -8.77 10.06 15.16
C GLU A 4 -8.78 11.10 14.01
N ASN A 5 -8.55 10.59 12.80
CA ASN A 5 -9.17 10.99 11.53
C ASN A 5 -9.44 12.49 11.30
N SER A 6 -8.40 13.31 11.23
CA SER A 6 -8.52 14.68 10.70
C SER A 6 -8.65 14.72 9.17
N TYR A 7 -8.49 13.58 8.49
CA TYR A 7 -8.46 13.53 7.02
C TYR A 7 -9.85 13.68 6.41
N LYS A 8 -10.02 14.73 5.59
CA LYS A 8 -11.30 15.10 4.99
C LYS A 8 -11.69 14.17 3.84
N TYR A 9 -10.71 13.69 3.09
CA TYR A 9 -10.86 12.92 1.86
C TYR A 9 -10.40 11.46 1.99
N LEU A 10 -9.78 11.10 3.12
CA LEU A 10 -9.36 9.72 3.38
C LEU A 10 -10.32 9.00 4.34
N GLU A 11 -10.55 7.71 4.10
CA GLU A 11 -11.41 6.85 4.92
C GLU A 11 -10.79 5.46 5.12
N ARG A 12 -11.14 4.83 6.25
CA ARG A 12 -10.81 3.43 6.51
C ARG A 12 -11.87 2.53 5.88
N ARG A 13 -11.44 1.45 5.24
CA ARG A 13 -12.32 0.47 4.58
C ARG A 13 -12.36 -0.82 5.40
N PRO A 14 -13.47 -1.13 6.10
CA PRO A 14 -13.54 -2.31 6.99
C PRO A 14 -13.49 -3.65 6.23
N CYS A 15 -13.89 -3.66 4.96
CA CYS A 15 -13.80 -4.87 4.11
C CYS A 15 -12.46 -5.02 3.38
N SER A 16 -11.49 -4.12 3.63
CA SER A 16 -10.15 -4.23 3.07
C SER A 16 -9.25 -4.98 4.04
N LEU A 17 -8.35 -5.80 3.50
CA LEU A 17 -7.26 -6.41 4.29
C LEU A 17 -6.18 -5.39 4.67
N TYR A 18 -6.16 -4.24 4.00
CA TYR A 18 -5.21 -3.16 4.24
C TYR A 18 -5.68 -2.26 5.38
N ARG A 19 -4.74 -1.91 6.27
CA ARG A 19 -4.97 -1.02 7.42
C ARG A 19 -4.85 0.45 7.04
N GLN A 20 -4.13 0.78 5.97
CA GLN A 20 -3.96 2.14 5.47
C GLN A 20 -5.29 2.77 4.99
N LEU A 21 -5.29 4.10 4.90
CA LEU A 21 -6.45 4.85 4.45
C LEU A 21 -6.61 4.85 2.92
N PHE A 22 -7.86 4.93 2.49
CA PHE A 22 -8.29 4.97 1.09
C PHE A 22 -8.91 6.31 0.78
N ILE A 23 -8.88 6.71 -0.48
CA ILE A 23 -9.58 7.90 -0.93
C ILE A 23 -11.09 7.65 -0.93
N LYS A 24 -11.83 8.54 -0.27
CA LYS A 24 -13.30 8.48 -0.14
C LYS A 24 -13.97 8.33 -1.49
N GLY A 25 -14.93 7.40 -1.56
CA GLY A 25 -15.68 7.13 -2.80
C GLY A 25 -14.88 6.35 -3.87
N THR A 26 -13.64 5.97 -3.59
CA THR A 26 -12.81 5.17 -4.51
C THR A 26 -12.32 3.88 -3.86
N ARG A 27 -11.60 3.06 -4.64
CA ARG A 27 -10.83 1.91 -4.15
C ARG A 27 -9.32 2.17 -4.18
N ILE A 28 -8.92 3.43 -4.35
CA ILE A 28 -7.52 3.83 -4.48
C ILE A 28 -6.95 4.05 -3.07
N ARG A 29 -5.81 3.40 -2.81
CA ARG A 29 -5.04 3.56 -1.57
C ARG A 29 -4.28 4.89 -1.60
N ALA A 30 -4.16 5.58 -0.47
CA ALA A 30 -3.39 6.82 -0.39
C ALA A 30 -1.92 6.62 -0.82
N GLU A 31 -1.34 5.47 -0.43
CA GLU A 31 0.02 5.08 -0.79
C GLU A 31 0.25 5.03 -2.30
N ILE A 32 -0.73 4.58 -3.08
CA ILE A 32 -0.58 4.50 -4.56
C ILE A 32 -0.31 5.89 -5.13
N LEU A 33 -0.99 6.92 -4.61
CA LEU A 33 -0.75 8.29 -5.07
C LEU A 33 0.63 8.78 -4.63
N TYR A 34 1.01 8.51 -3.38
CA TYR A 34 2.32 8.88 -2.86
C TYR A 34 3.47 8.23 -3.63
N SER A 35 3.35 6.93 -3.96
CA SER A 35 4.35 6.18 -4.74
C SER A 35 4.60 6.75 -6.13
N LEU A 36 3.63 7.45 -6.73
CA LEU A 36 3.79 8.14 -8.02
C LEU A 36 4.51 9.48 -7.89
N THR A 37 4.49 10.08 -6.70
CA THR A 37 5.15 11.36 -6.40
C THR A 37 6.56 11.22 -5.85
N ILE A 38 7.05 9.98 -5.70
CA ILE A 38 8.43 9.67 -5.35
C ILE A 38 9.10 8.98 -6.54
N PRO A 39 10.42 9.16 -6.72
CA PRO A 39 11.13 8.52 -7.82
C PRO A 39 11.10 7.00 -7.65
N SER A 40 10.64 6.29 -8.69
CA SER A 40 10.78 4.83 -8.75
C SER A 40 12.23 4.45 -9.09
N GLU A 41 12.67 3.29 -8.61
CA GLU A 41 14.03 2.80 -8.93
C GLU A 41 14.19 2.37 -10.39
N GLU A 42 13.09 2.09 -11.12
CA GLU A 42 13.15 1.60 -12.50
C GLU A 42 13.27 2.74 -13.54
N ASP A 43 12.48 3.81 -13.41
CA ASP A 43 12.39 4.85 -14.45
C ASP A 43 12.73 6.26 -13.95
N GLY A 44 12.76 6.47 -12.61
CA GLY A 44 13.04 7.77 -12.00
C GLY A 44 11.99 8.86 -12.30
N GLU A 45 10.90 8.50 -12.98
CA GLU A 45 9.78 9.41 -13.25
C GLU A 45 9.06 9.75 -11.95
N VAL A 46 8.79 11.04 -11.77
CA VAL A 46 8.04 11.58 -10.65
C VAL A 46 6.90 12.40 -11.21
N TYR A 47 5.69 12.05 -10.82
CA TYR A 47 4.50 12.81 -11.18
C TYR A 47 4.26 13.91 -10.14
N THR A 48 3.91 15.09 -10.61
CA THR A 48 3.41 16.15 -9.73
C THR A 48 2.03 15.78 -9.17
N PRO A 49 1.65 16.28 -7.99
CA PRO A 49 0.31 16.06 -7.44
C PRO A 49 -0.82 16.45 -8.41
N GLU A 50 -0.60 17.48 -9.24
CA GLU A 50 -1.51 17.93 -10.29
C GLU A 50 -1.66 16.91 -11.42
N GLU A 51 -0.57 16.29 -11.88
CA GLU A 51 -0.60 15.25 -12.90
C GLU A 51 -1.26 13.97 -12.39
N VAL A 52 -0.99 13.60 -11.15
CA VAL A 52 -1.67 12.48 -10.49
C VAL A 52 -3.17 12.75 -10.37
N ALA A 53 -3.56 13.95 -9.94
CA ALA A 53 -4.95 14.37 -9.86
C ALA A 53 -5.65 14.28 -11.22
N ALA A 54 -5.02 14.79 -12.28
CA ALA A 54 -5.54 14.73 -13.64
C ALA A 54 -5.65 13.29 -14.17
N SER A 55 -4.65 12.46 -13.92
CA SER A 55 -4.59 11.06 -14.39
C SER A 55 -5.66 10.18 -13.75
N TYR A 56 -5.92 10.38 -12.45
CA TYR A 56 -6.91 9.61 -11.71
C TYR A 56 -8.31 10.27 -11.69
N GLY A 57 -8.45 11.47 -12.25
CA GLY A 57 -9.70 12.24 -12.22
C GLY A 57 -10.13 12.65 -10.81
N LEU A 58 -9.15 12.92 -9.94
CA LEU A 58 -9.37 13.29 -8.54
C LEU A 58 -9.12 14.79 -8.34
N PRO A 59 -9.77 15.44 -7.35
CA PRO A 59 -9.42 16.79 -6.96
C PRO A 59 -7.98 16.86 -6.42
N LEU A 60 -7.25 17.93 -6.73
CA LEU A 60 -5.87 18.13 -6.26
C LEU A 60 -5.74 18.04 -4.73
N GLU A 61 -6.70 18.61 -4.00
CA GLU A 61 -6.73 18.58 -2.53
C GLU A 61 -6.73 17.14 -1.97
N VAL A 62 -7.37 16.21 -2.68
CA VAL A 62 -7.41 14.79 -2.29
C VAL A 62 -6.03 14.16 -2.42
N VAL A 63 -5.32 14.47 -3.51
CA VAL A 63 -3.98 13.96 -3.77
C VAL A 63 -2.98 14.53 -2.76
N GLN A 64 -3.05 15.84 -2.49
CA GLN A 64 -2.20 16.49 -1.50
C GLN A 64 -2.43 15.93 -0.08
N GLU A 65 -3.67 15.70 0.31
CA GLU A 65 -3.98 15.09 1.61
C GLU A 65 -3.48 13.64 1.70
N ALA A 66 -3.60 12.87 0.61
CA ALA A 66 -3.05 11.50 0.54
C ALA A 66 -1.52 11.48 0.69
N ILE A 67 -0.83 12.39 0.00
CA ILE A 67 0.63 12.55 0.10
C ILE A 67 1.02 12.91 1.53
N ALA A 68 0.39 13.93 2.12
CA ALA A 68 0.68 14.36 3.48
C ALA A 68 0.42 13.25 4.53
N TYR A 69 -0.61 12.42 4.32
CA TYR A 69 -0.84 11.23 5.14
C TYR A 69 0.32 10.24 5.02
N CYS A 70 0.77 9.91 3.81
CA CYS A 70 1.86 8.97 3.61
C CYS A 70 3.21 9.50 4.11
N GLU A 71 3.51 10.79 3.93
CA GLU A 71 4.72 11.45 4.43
C GLU A 71 4.83 11.40 5.96
N SER A 72 3.69 11.37 6.67
CA SER A 72 3.66 11.21 8.12
C SER A 72 4.12 9.82 8.62
N ASN A 73 4.41 8.89 7.70
CA ASN A 73 4.82 7.51 7.97
C ASN A 73 3.91 6.81 8.99
N PRO A 74 2.61 6.70 8.69
CA PRO A 74 1.64 6.15 9.63
C PRO A 74 1.93 4.65 9.86
N PRO A 75 1.80 4.18 11.11
CA PRO A 75 2.12 2.79 11.47
C PRO A 75 1.24 1.77 10.74
N GLU A 76 0.05 2.17 10.26
CA GLU A 76 -0.81 1.32 9.44
C GLU A 76 -0.19 0.97 8.08
N ILE A 77 0.49 1.91 7.43
CA ILE A 77 1.18 1.67 6.15
C ILE A 77 2.36 0.71 6.40
N LEU A 78 3.14 0.94 7.46
CA LEU A 78 4.26 0.05 7.82
C LEU A 78 3.78 -1.38 8.10
N ALA A 79 2.66 -1.54 8.82
CA ALA A 79 2.08 -2.86 9.08
C ALA A 79 1.56 -3.53 7.79
N ASP A 80 1.06 -2.74 6.84
CA ASP A 80 0.67 -3.24 5.52
C ASP A 80 1.88 -3.70 4.72
N HIS A 81 2.97 -2.92 4.68
CA HIS A 81 4.23 -3.26 4.02
C HIS A 81 4.85 -4.53 4.59
N ALA A 82 4.97 -4.63 5.92
CA ALA A 82 5.51 -5.82 6.58
C ALA A 82 4.67 -7.08 6.29
N ARG A 83 3.35 -6.94 6.13
CA ARG A 83 2.49 -8.05 5.72
C ARG A 83 2.72 -8.42 4.25
N GLU A 84 2.80 -7.43 3.36
CA GLU A 84 3.06 -7.67 1.93
C GLU A 84 4.43 -8.31 1.72
N GLU A 85 5.46 -7.89 2.46
CA GLU A 85 6.79 -8.48 2.45
C GLU A 85 6.77 -9.95 2.89
N ARG A 86 6.09 -10.28 4.01
CA ARG A 86 5.91 -11.67 4.44
C ARG A 86 5.20 -12.53 3.41
N ILE A 87 4.18 -11.98 2.74
CA ILE A 87 3.48 -12.68 1.66
C ILE A 87 4.40 -12.86 0.46
N ALA A 88 5.16 -11.83 0.07
CA ALA A 88 6.09 -11.88 -1.04
C ALA A 88 7.21 -12.90 -0.79
N GLU A 89 7.72 -12.98 0.44
CA GLU A 89 8.70 -13.98 0.85
C GLU A 89 8.11 -15.39 0.83
N ALA A 90 6.93 -15.59 1.43
CA ALA A 90 6.29 -16.90 1.49
C ALA A 90 5.86 -17.43 0.10
N THR A 91 5.51 -16.53 -0.81
CA THR A 91 5.16 -16.85 -2.20
C THR A 91 6.36 -16.86 -3.15
N GLY A 92 7.54 -16.41 -2.70
CA GLY A 92 8.74 -16.28 -3.54
C GLY A 92 8.68 -15.17 -4.59
N MET A 93 7.74 -14.23 -4.46
CA MET A 93 7.61 -13.05 -5.34
C MET A 93 8.73 -12.02 -5.14
N ASN A 94 9.38 -12.02 -3.98
CA ASN A 94 10.54 -11.16 -3.69
C ASN A 94 11.87 -11.68 -4.26
N HIS A 95 11.86 -12.85 -4.93
CA HIS A 95 13.08 -13.41 -5.49
C HIS A 95 13.62 -12.50 -6.62
N PRO A 96 14.92 -12.16 -6.66
CA PRO A 96 15.47 -11.23 -7.65
C PRO A 96 15.23 -11.68 -9.11
N ASP A 97 15.26 -12.99 -9.35
CA ASP A 97 14.95 -13.56 -10.67
C ASP A 97 13.45 -13.80 -10.94
N TYR A 98 12.55 -13.38 -10.05
CA TYR A 98 11.11 -13.57 -10.22
C TYR A 98 10.61 -12.97 -11.54
N LYS A 99 11.13 -11.79 -11.92
CA LYS A 99 10.83 -11.10 -13.19
C LYS A 99 11.12 -11.96 -14.42
N TYR A 100 12.13 -12.82 -14.36
CA TYR A 100 12.55 -13.66 -15.49
C TYR A 100 11.91 -15.06 -15.47
N ASN A 101 11.62 -15.61 -14.29
CA ASN A 101 11.08 -16.97 -14.15
C ASN A 101 10.04 -17.08 -13.02
N PRO A 102 8.86 -16.45 -13.16
CA PRO A 102 7.88 -16.39 -12.08
C PRO A 102 7.38 -17.78 -11.68
N LYS A 103 7.17 -18.70 -12.63
CA LYS A 103 6.72 -20.07 -12.35
C LYS A 103 7.71 -20.91 -11.52
N LYS A 104 9.00 -20.56 -11.53
CA LYS A 104 10.04 -21.29 -10.80
C LYS A 104 10.07 -20.89 -9.32
N TYR A 105 9.82 -19.62 -9.05
CA TYR A 105 9.95 -19.04 -7.71
C TYR A 105 8.59 -18.87 -7.02
N TYR A 106 7.49 -18.77 -7.79
CA TYR A 106 6.15 -18.65 -7.25
C TYR A 106 5.70 -19.93 -6.53
N LYS A 107 5.50 -19.84 -5.22
CA LYS A 107 4.87 -20.88 -4.39
C LYS A 107 3.40 -20.54 -4.16
N ILE A 108 2.51 -21.45 -4.57
CA ILE A 108 1.09 -21.38 -4.19
C ILE A 108 0.98 -21.73 -2.71
N LEU A 109 0.48 -20.78 -1.91
CA LEU A 109 0.18 -21.01 -0.51
C LEU A 109 -1.14 -21.75 -0.35
N THR A 110 -1.18 -22.70 0.59
CA THR A 110 -2.43 -23.32 1.03
C THR A 110 -3.31 -22.29 1.74
N PRO A 111 -4.64 -22.51 1.83
CA PRO A 111 -5.54 -21.63 2.58
C PRO A 111 -5.10 -21.44 4.04
N GLU A 112 -4.54 -22.47 4.68
CA GLU A 112 -4.03 -22.40 6.05
C GLU A 112 -2.76 -21.56 6.17
N GLU A 113 -1.77 -21.74 5.28
CA GLU A 113 -0.56 -20.92 5.25
C GLU A 113 -0.92 -19.44 5.00
N ARG A 114 -1.85 -19.18 4.07
CA ARG A 114 -2.34 -17.83 3.78
C ARG A 114 -3.09 -17.23 4.97
N ALA A 115 -3.93 -18.00 5.64
CA ALA A 115 -4.63 -17.55 6.84
C ALA A 115 -3.66 -17.23 7.99
N ARG A 116 -2.59 -18.02 8.17
CA ARG A 116 -1.54 -17.71 9.14
C ARG A 116 -0.89 -16.37 8.82
N LEU A 117 -0.48 -16.11 7.59
CA LEU A 117 0.14 -14.83 7.22
C LEU A 117 -0.82 -13.63 7.37
N LEU A 118 -2.11 -13.83 7.16
CA LEU A 118 -3.14 -12.79 7.32
C LEU A 118 -3.51 -12.53 8.79
N ASN A 119 -3.55 -13.57 9.62
CA ASN A 119 -3.98 -13.52 11.02
C ASN A 119 -2.83 -13.40 12.01
N ASP A 120 -1.59 -13.50 11.55
CA ASP A 120 -0.40 -13.31 12.37
C ASP A 120 -0.22 -11.82 12.67
N GLU A 121 -0.99 -11.40 13.69
CA GLU A 121 -0.93 -10.16 14.46
C GLU A 121 0.24 -10.17 15.45
N THR A 122 1.37 -10.83 15.15
CA THR A 122 2.58 -10.70 15.97
C THR A 122 3.24 -9.33 15.74
N LEU A 123 2.66 -8.30 16.34
CA LEU A 123 3.41 -7.19 16.89
C LEU A 123 3.09 -7.12 18.39
N PRO A 124 4.08 -7.28 19.29
CA PRO A 124 3.89 -6.94 20.69
C PRO A 124 3.53 -5.45 20.76
N GLY A 125 2.54 -5.13 21.59
CA GLY A 125 2.21 -3.76 21.95
C GLY A 125 3.30 -3.07 22.77
#